data_AF-A0A811MMG7-F1
#
_entry.id   AF-A0A811MMG7-F1
#
_cell.length_a   1.000
_cell.length_b   1.000
_cell.length_c   1.000
_cell.angle_alpha   90.00
_cell.angle_beta   90.00
_cell.angle_gamma   90.00
#
_symmetry.space_group_name_H-M   'P 1'
#
loop_
_entity.id
_entity.type
_entity.pdbx_description
1 polymer ?
#
loop_
_entity_poly.entity_id
_entity_poly.type
_entity_poly.pdbx_seq_one_letter_code
_entity_poly.pdbx_strand_id
1 'polypeptide(L)'
;MDPEAAAFASARGGGRVTAGFVICFPNYSTFLSKLGLYVEDIFVRAPWCRRGLDRMMLSAVADRSAELGMGRVEWCVLDWNKNAIDFYEGMGADVLPQWRIYWLVGAALDKYKGSQEEATGGKAAE
;
A
#
# COMPACT_ATOMS: atom_id res chain seq x y z
N MET A 1 -16.68 2.71 -23.94
CA MET A 1 -17.16 1.30 -23.83
C MET A 1 -16.16 0.56 -22.97
N ASP A 2 -16.60 -0.32 -22.08
CA ASP A 2 -15.73 -1.03 -21.14
C ASP A 2 -15.46 -2.47 -21.64
N PRO A 3 -14.31 -2.74 -22.30
CA PRO A 3 -14.04 -4.02 -22.94
C PRO A 3 -13.82 -5.16 -21.93
N GLU A 4 -13.45 -4.83 -20.70
CA GLU A 4 -13.11 -5.81 -19.65
C GLU A 4 -14.28 -6.02 -18.67
N ALA A 5 -15.46 -5.46 -18.94
CA ALA A 5 -16.58 -5.45 -18.00
C ALA A 5 -16.97 -6.85 -17.48
N ALA A 6 -16.87 -7.89 -18.32
CA ALA A 6 -17.15 -9.27 -17.93
C ALA A 6 -16.15 -9.81 -16.90
N ALA A 7 -14.86 -9.48 -17.02
CA ALA A 7 -13.82 -9.94 -16.10
C ALA A 7 -13.93 -9.28 -14.71
N PHE A 8 -14.54 -8.10 -14.64
CA PHE A 8 -14.76 -7.35 -13.41
C PHE A 8 -16.22 -7.38 -12.92
N ALA A 9 -17.05 -8.29 -13.44
CA ALA A 9 -18.42 -8.46 -12.98
C ALA A 9 -18.42 -8.93 -11.51
N SER A 10 -19.13 -8.21 -10.65
CA SER A 10 -19.22 -8.58 -9.24
C SER A 10 -20.26 -9.69 -9.08
N ALA A 11 -19.82 -10.86 -8.59
CA ALA A 11 -20.69 -12.00 -8.33
C ALA A 11 -21.82 -11.69 -7.32
N ARG A 12 -21.60 -10.72 -6.43
CA ARG A 12 -22.59 -10.23 -5.45
C ARG A 12 -23.27 -8.93 -5.88
N GLY A 13 -22.88 -8.38 -7.03
CA GLY A 13 -23.24 -7.03 -7.45
C GLY A 13 -24.55 -6.90 -8.22
N GLY A 14 -25.29 -7.99 -8.45
CA GLY A 14 -26.55 -7.94 -9.20
C GLY A 14 -26.41 -7.33 -10.59
N GLY A 15 -25.37 -7.72 -11.34
CA GLY A 15 -25.05 -7.16 -12.67
C GLY A 15 -24.15 -5.92 -12.65
N ARG A 16 -23.70 -5.46 -11.47
CA ARG A 16 -22.69 -4.39 -11.37
C ARG A 16 -21.29 -4.89 -11.72
N VAL A 17 -20.50 -3.97 -12.26
CA VAL A 17 -19.10 -4.19 -12.64
C VAL A 17 -18.21 -3.36 -11.72
N THR A 18 -17.12 -3.94 -11.21
CA THR A 18 -16.13 -3.26 -10.38
C THR A 18 -15.36 -2.24 -11.22
N ALA A 19 -15.35 -0.98 -10.79
CA ALA A 19 -14.66 0.11 -11.49
C ALA A 19 -13.21 0.30 -11.04
N GLY A 20 -12.87 -0.15 -9.84
CA GLY A 20 -11.57 0.02 -9.22
C GLY A 20 -11.56 -0.55 -7.80
N PHE A 21 -10.41 -0.47 -7.15
CA PHE A 21 -10.22 -0.93 -5.77
C PHE A 21 -9.12 -0.13 -5.07
N VAL A 22 -9.08 -0.28 -3.75
CA VAL A 22 -7.95 0.12 -2.90
C VAL A 22 -7.58 -1.06 -2.01
N ILE A 23 -6.29 -1.37 -1.96
CA ILE A 23 -5.72 -2.37 -1.04
C ILE A 23 -4.97 -1.60 0.04
N CYS A 24 -5.35 -1.82 1.30
CA CYS A 24 -4.71 -1.20 2.44
C CYS A 24 -4.62 -2.17 3.61
N PHE A 25 -3.65 -1.95 4.48
CA PHE A 25 -3.45 -2.77 5.67
C PHE A 25 -3.02 -1.91 6.88
N PRO A 26 -3.28 -2.37 8.12
CA PRO A 26 -2.84 -1.67 9.31
C PRO A 26 -1.33 -1.57 9.42
N ASN A 27 -0.85 -0.43 9.88
CA ASN A 27 0.53 -0.23 10.27
C ASN A 27 0.62 0.54 11.59
N TYR A 28 1.84 0.83 12.07
CA TYR A 28 2.05 1.54 13.32
C TYR A 28 3.11 2.62 13.17
N SER A 29 2.78 3.84 13.60
CA SER A 29 3.71 4.96 13.65
C SER A 29 4.31 5.05 15.05
N THR A 30 5.62 4.83 15.16
CA THR A 30 6.36 5.04 16.40
C THR A 30 6.46 6.52 16.77
N PHE A 31 6.51 7.42 15.78
CA PHE A 31 6.54 8.87 16.01
C PHE A 31 5.23 9.38 16.63
N LEU A 32 4.10 8.85 16.19
CA LEU A 32 2.78 9.26 16.70
C LEU A 32 2.29 8.35 17.83
N SER A 33 2.98 7.23 18.09
CA SER A 33 2.56 6.15 18.99
C SER A 33 1.12 5.68 18.74
N LYS A 34 0.74 5.58 17.46
CA LYS A 34 -0.62 5.27 16.99
C LYS A 34 -0.63 4.30 15.82
N LEU A 35 -1.71 3.51 15.72
CA LEU A 35 -2.03 2.73 14.53
C LEU A 35 -2.29 3.66 13.33
N GLY A 36 -2.07 3.15 12.14
CA GLY A 36 -2.36 3.79 10.87
C GLY A 36 -2.80 2.79 9.81
N LEU A 37 -3.03 3.27 8.60
CA LEU A 37 -3.19 2.45 7.41
C LEU A 37 -2.09 2.76 6.40
N TYR A 38 -1.52 1.71 5.83
CA TYR A 38 -0.71 1.81 4.62
C TYR A 38 -1.59 1.43 3.43
N VAL A 39 -1.62 2.28 2.40
CA VAL A 39 -2.28 1.97 1.13
C VAL A 39 -1.23 1.41 0.17
N GLU A 40 -1.39 0.14 -0.18
CA GLU A 40 -0.51 -0.57 -1.11
C GLU A 40 -0.79 -0.14 -2.54
N ASP A 41 -2.05 -0.21 -2.94
CA ASP A 41 -2.46 0.04 -4.31
C ASP A 41 -3.81 0.75 -4.37
N ILE A 42 -3.91 1.70 -5.29
CA ILE A 42 -5.15 2.34 -5.71
C ILE A 42 -5.24 2.19 -7.21
N PHE A 43 -6.29 1.51 -7.67
CA PHE A 43 -6.47 1.24 -9.09
C PHE A 43 -7.88 1.60 -9.53
N VAL A 44 -7.97 2.34 -10.64
CA VAL A 44 -9.21 2.63 -11.35
C VAL A 44 -9.04 2.19 -12.79
N ARG A 45 -10.02 1.45 -13.29
CA ARG A 45 -10.01 0.94 -14.67
C ARG A 45 -10.18 2.10 -15.64
N ALA A 46 -9.46 2.04 -16.78
CA ALA A 46 -9.35 3.16 -17.73
C ALA A 46 -10.69 3.80 -18.16
N PRO A 47 -11.78 3.06 -18.44
CA PRO A 47 -13.08 3.65 -18.81
C PRO A 47 -13.73 4.51 -17.71
N TRP A 48 -13.26 4.34 -16.47
CA TRP A 48 -13.81 4.94 -15.25
C TRP A 48 -12.87 5.98 -14.62
N CYS A 49 -11.66 6.16 -15.18
CA CYS A 49 -10.73 7.21 -14.78
C CYS A 49 -11.33 8.61 -14.98
N ARG A 50 -10.79 9.60 -14.25
CA ARG A 50 -11.22 11.02 -14.29
C ARG A 50 -12.68 11.26 -13.88
N ARG A 51 -13.29 10.33 -13.15
CA ARG A 51 -14.62 10.45 -12.54
C ARG A 51 -14.58 10.67 -11.02
N GLY A 52 -13.39 10.91 -10.46
CA GLY A 52 -13.18 11.10 -9.03
C GLY A 52 -13.29 9.83 -8.17
N LEU A 53 -13.21 8.64 -8.79
CA LEU A 53 -13.30 7.37 -8.06
C LEU A 53 -12.08 7.11 -7.17
N ASP A 54 -10.89 7.48 -7.64
CA ASP A 54 -9.64 7.49 -6.87
C ASP A 54 -9.77 8.33 -5.60
N ARG A 55 -10.26 9.57 -5.73
CA ARG A 55 -10.55 10.46 -4.59
C ARG A 55 -11.57 9.84 -3.66
N MET A 56 -12.68 9.35 -4.20
CA MET A 56 -13.74 8.75 -3.39
C MET A 56 -13.21 7.57 -2.56
N MET A 57 -12.43 6.67 -3.17
CA MET A 57 -11.90 5.51 -2.46
C MET A 57 -10.84 5.90 -1.43
N LEU A 58 -9.89 6.78 -1.78
CA LEU A 58 -8.85 7.22 -0.84
C LEU A 58 -9.44 8.04 0.32
N SER A 59 -10.42 8.90 0.05
CA SER A 59 -11.17 9.61 1.08
C SER A 59 -11.94 8.65 1.99
N ALA A 60 -12.51 7.56 1.48
CA ALA A 60 -13.15 6.55 2.32
C ALA A 60 -12.17 5.84 3.26
N VAL A 61 -10.93 5.58 2.81
CA VAL A 61 -9.86 5.05 3.67
C VAL A 61 -9.48 6.06 4.75
N ALA A 62 -9.26 7.33 4.37
CA ALA A 62 -8.91 8.39 5.31
C ALA A 62 -9.99 8.65 6.36
N ASP A 63 -11.27 8.71 5.92
CA ASP A 63 -12.43 8.87 6.79
C ASP A 63 -12.51 7.72 7.80
N ARG A 64 -12.37 6.48 7.32
CA ARG A 64 -12.37 5.31 8.21
C ARG A 64 -11.22 5.33 9.22
N SER A 65 -10.03 5.74 8.80
CA SER A 65 -8.89 5.90 9.72
C SER A 65 -9.15 6.99 10.77
N ALA A 66 -9.77 8.10 10.38
CA ALA A 66 -10.13 9.19 11.29
C ALA A 66 -11.18 8.74 12.32
N GLU A 67 -12.23 8.04 11.88
CA GLU A 67 -13.26 7.45 12.76
C GLU A 67 -12.64 6.52 13.82
N LEU A 68 -11.61 5.76 13.44
CA LEU A 68 -10.91 4.82 14.31
C LEU A 68 -9.82 5.47 15.17
N GLY A 69 -9.62 6.79 15.09
CA GLY A 69 -8.61 7.51 15.85
C GLY A 69 -7.17 7.18 15.45
N MET A 70 -6.97 6.65 14.23
CA MET A 70 -5.64 6.33 13.71
C MET A 70 -4.83 7.61 13.46
N GLY A 71 -3.50 7.50 13.60
CA GLY A 71 -2.59 8.63 13.51
C GLY A 71 -2.25 9.04 12.07
N ARG A 72 -2.35 8.13 11.11
CA ARG A 72 -1.89 8.37 9.73
C ARG A 72 -2.51 7.39 8.72
N VAL A 73 -2.73 7.88 7.51
CA VAL A 73 -2.79 7.06 6.30
C VAL A 73 -1.58 7.42 5.44
N GLU A 74 -0.85 6.43 4.94
CA GLU A 74 0.35 6.68 4.12
C GLU A 74 0.44 5.74 2.92
N TRP A 75 1.13 6.19 1.89
CA TRP A 75 1.39 5.44 0.65
C TRP A 75 2.63 6.00 -0.03
N CYS A 76 3.12 5.26 -1.02
CA CYS A 76 4.23 5.69 -1.84
C CYS A 76 3.73 6.16 -3.21
N VAL A 77 4.36 7.20 -3.74
CA VAL A 77 4.12 7.70 -5.10
C VAL A 77 5.46 7.82 -5.81
N LEU A 78 5.48 7.47 -7.10
CA LEU A 78 6.67 7.64 -7.92
C LEU A 78 6.91 9.13 -8.15
N ASP A 79 8.16 9.57 -7.97
CA ASP A 79 8.58 10.97 -8.02
C ASP A 79 8.24 11.69 -9.33
N TRP A 80 8.25 10.96 -10.44
CA TRP A 80 7.92 11.47 -11.76
C TRP A 80 6.42 11.63 -11.99
N ASN A 81 5.55 11.08 -11.13
CA ASN A 81 4.10 11.13 -11.31
C ASN A 81 3.50 12.43 -10.72
N LYS A 82 3.87 13.57 -11.35
CA LYS A 82 3.44 14.91 -10.92
C LYS A 82 1.92 15.04 -10.77
N ASN A 83 1.15 14.42 -11.66
CA ASN A 83 -0.32 14.46 -11.60
C ASN A 83 -0.86 13.79 -10.32
N ALA A 84 -0.27 12.66 -9.91
CA ALA A 84 -0.66 11.99 -8.67
C ALA A 84 -0.19 12.79 -7.44
N ILE A 85 1.02 13.35 -7.48
CA ILE A 85 1.55 14.20 -6.41
C ILE A 85 0.63 15.40 -6.18
N ASP A 86 0.31 16.16 -7.24
CA ASP A 86 -0.57 17.34 -7.15
C ASP A 86 -1.98 16.98 -6.64
N PHE A 87 -2.46 15.81 -7.04
CA PHE A 87 -3.73 15.28 -6.56
C PHE A 87 -3.70 14.99 -5.05
N TYR A 88 -2.66 14.32 -4.57
CA TYR A 88 -2.50 13.97 -3.15
C TYR A 88 -2.22 15.20 -2.27
N GLU A 89 -1.39 16.13 -2.73
CA GLU A 89 -1.16 17.42 -2.04
C GLU A 89 -2.46 18.24 -1.99
N GLY A 90 -3.25 18.24 -3.07
CA GLY A 90 -4.59 18.83 -3.09
C GLY A 90 -5.61 18.15 -2.18
N MET A 91 -5.32 16.95 -1.66
CA MET A 91 -6.08 16.30 -0.57
C MET A 91 -5.57 16.69 0.83
N GLY A 92 -4.47 17.42 0.93
CA GLY A 92 -3.80 17.76 2.19
C GLY A 92 -2.76 16.74 2.65
N ALA A 93 -2.29 15.84 1.77
CA ALA A 93 -1.22 14.92 2.08
C ALA A 93 0.15 15.59 1.90
N ASP A 94 1.07 15.40 2.84
CA ASP A 94 2.44 15.89 2.74
C ASP A 94 3.38 14.85 2.13
N VAL A 95 4.23 15.28 1.20
CA VAL A 95 5.32 14.45 0.69
C VAL A 95 6.52 14.48 1.64
N LEU A 96 7.14 13.32 1.87
CA LEU A 96 8.36 13.19 2.68
C LEU A 96 9.58 12.90 1.78
N PRO A 97 10.20 13.92 1.16
CA PRO A 97 11.20 13.71 0.10
C PRO A 97 12.51 13.08 0.59
N GLN A 98 12.79 13.14 1.90
CA GLN A 98 13.99 12.57 2.50
C GLN A 98 13.84 11.09 2.85
N TRP A 99 12.62 10.55 2.81
CA TRP A 99 12.36 9.17 3.17
C TRP A 99 12.63 8.25 1.98
N ARG A 100 13.41 7.20 2.21
CA ARG A 100 13.81 6.23 1.19
C ARG A 100 13.26 4.87 1.53
N ILE A 101 12.67 4.22 0.54
CA ILE A 101 12.20 2.83 0.64
C ILE A 101 13.36 1.92 0.25
N TYR A 102 13.72 1.00 1.12
CA TYR A 102 14.70 -0.05 0.84
C TYR A 102 13.97 -1.38 0.67
N TRP A 103 14.30 -2.10 -0.39
CA TRP A 103 13.78 -3.44 -0.64
C TRP A 103 14.91 -4.46 -0.59
N LEU A 104 14.66 -5.55 0.12
CA LEU A 104 15.48 -6.74 0.09
C LEU A 104 14.63 -7.86 -0.53
N VAL A 105 14.97 -8.29 -1.73
CA VAL A 105 14.16 -9.23 -2.53
C VAL A 105 14.99 -10.37 -3.10
N GLY A 106 14.32 -11.48 -3.42
CA GLY A 106 14.91 -12.64 -4.10
C GLY A 106 16.14 -13.19 -3.38
N ALA A 107 17.19 -13.50 -4.15
CA ALA A 107 18.41 -14.11 -3.65
C ALA A 107 19.09 -13.32 -2.52
N ALA A 108 18.96 -11.99 -2.49
CA ALA A 108 19.53 -11.17 -1.42
C ALA A 108 18.80 -11.37 -0.08
N LEU A 109 17.48 -11.57 -0.12
CA LEU A 109 16.67 -11.92 1.05
C LEU A 109 16.88 -13.39 1.46
N ASP A 110 17.00 -14.27 0.47
CA ASP A 110 17.18 -15.72 0.71
C ASP A 110 18.46 -16.06 1.46
N LYS A 111 19.49 -15.21 1.41
CA LYS A 111 20.73 -15.35 2.21
C LYS A 111 20.47 -15.42 3.72
N TYR A 112 19.33 -14.92 4.20
CA TYR A 112 18.96 -14.93 5.60
C TYR A 112 18.12 -16.15 6.02
N LYS A 113 17.79 -17.06 5.07
CA LYS A 113 17.15 -18.34 5.38
C LYS A 113 18.16 -19.29 6.03
N GLY A 114 18.42 -19.08 7.33
CA GLY A 114 19.13 -20.01 8.21
C GLY A 114 20.55 -20.39 7.81
N SER A 115 21.55 -19.67 8.36
CA SER A 115 22.84 -20.28 8.69
C SER A 115 22.74 -20.86 10.11
N GLN A 116 22.21 -22.07 10.23
CA GLN A 116 22.31 -22.87 11.45
C GLN A 116 22.99 -24.18 11.08
N GLU A 117 24.32 -24.17 10.98
CA GLU A 117 25.18 -25.33 11.14
C GLU A 117 26.65 -24.88 11.14
N GLU A 118 27.21 -24.68 12.34
CA GLU A 118 28.57 -25.08 12.76
C GLU A 118 28.87 -24.49 14.15
N ALA A 119 28.32 -25.12 15.19
CA ALA A 119 28.79 -24.96 16.56
C ALA A 119 28.67 -26.28 17.33
N THR A 120 29.14 -27.38 16.74
CA THR A 120 29.46 -28.61 17.48
C THR A 120 30.68 -29.27 16.83
N GLY A 121 31.87 -28.95 17.34
CA GLY A 121 33.09 -29.59 16.85
C GLY A 121 34.41 -29.13 17.50
N GLY A 122 34.69 -29.62 18.72
CA GLY A 122 36.04 -29.71 19.30
C GLY A 122 36.42 -28.56 20.25
N LYS A 123 37.03 -28.77 21.42
CA LYS A 123 37.69 -29.94 22.02
C LYS A 123 37.61 -29.79 23.55
N ALA A 124 37.29 -30.86 24.26
CA ALA A 124 37.78 -31.06 25.62
C ALA A 124 38.78 -32.22 25.55
N ALA A 125 40.06 -31.86 25.61
CA ALA A 125 41.18 -32.74 25.90
C ALA A 125 42.15 -31.87 26.71
N GLU A 126 42.06 -31.96 28.04
CA GLU A 126 43.12 -32.49 28.93
C GLU A 126 42.58 -32.54 30.36
#